data_AF-A0A1H0WGA1-F1
#
_entry.id   AF-A0A1H0WGA1-F1
#
_cell.length_a   1.000
_cell.length_b   1.000
_cell.length_c   1.000
_cell.angle_alpha   90.00
_cell.angle_beta   90.00
_cell.angle_gamma   90.00
#
_symmetry.space_group_name_H-M   'P 1'
#
loop_
_entity.id
_entity.type
_entity.pdbx_description
1 polymer ?
#
loop_
_entity_poly.entity_id
_entity_poly.type
_entity_poly.pdbx_seq_one_letter_code
_entity_poly.pdbx_strand_id
1 'polypeptide(L)'
;MAFRVASVLLWFTALGFGLPCVWVIRNLLTGRGLPILFGFHAYGGGPFERWGPRGMAVMLFVFMLVCGVEGVAGWLLWGGHTAGAVLALALLPVGALFWWGFALPIPPLLALVRTALILLNWRALK
;
A
#
# COMPACT_ATOMS: atom_id res chain seq x y z
N MET A 1 16.31 1.83 -16.62
CA MET A 1 15.50 2.98 -16.16
C MET A 1 14.14 2.57 -15.62
N ALA A 2 13.39 1.69 -16.29
CA ALA A 2 12.02 1.30 -15.90
C ALA A 2 11.90 0.74 -14.46
N PHE A 3 12.86 -0.07 -13.98
CA PHE A 3 12.83 -0.60 -12.61
C PHE A 3 12.97 0.48 -11.54
N ARG A 4 13.73 1.54 -11.81
CA ARG A 4 13.86 2.67 -10.89
C ARG A 4 12.54 3.41 -10.77
N VAL A 5 11.81 3.60 -11.89
CA VAL A 5 10.48 4.19 -11.88
C VAL A 5 9.49 3.32 -11.10
N ALA A 6 9.47 2.00 -11.36
CA ALA A 6 8.62 1.07 -10.61
C ALA A 6 8.95 1.04 -9.11
N SER A 7 10.21 1.18 -8.74
CA SER A 7 10.67 1.26 -7.34
C SER A 7 10.21 2.55 -6.67
N VAL A 8 10.31 3.69 -7.37
CA VAL A 8 9.80 4.98 -6.88
C VAL A 8 8.28 4.92 -6.68
N LEU A 9 7.54 4.29 -7.60
CA LEU A 9 6.10 4.08 -7.44
C LEU A 9 5.77 3.18 -6.24
N LEU A 10 6.57 2.14 -6.00
CA LEU A 10 6.46 1.29 -4.81
C LEU A 10 6.67 2.10 -3.53
N TRP A 11 7.73 2.90 -3.46
CA TRP A 11 7.99 3.75 -2.30
C TRP A 11 6.95 4.85 -2.10
N PHE A 12 6.48 5.45 -3.18
CA PHE A 12 5.40 6.45 -3.11
C PHE A 12 4.12 5.83 -2.55
N THR A 13 3.78 4.61 -2.97
CA THR A 13 2.62 3.88 -2.44
C THR A 13 2.86 3.50 -0.98
N ALA A 14 4.01 2.91 -0.67
CA ALA A 14 4.38 2.45 0.67
C ALA A 14 4.41 3.59 1.70
N LEU A 15 5.00 4.73 1.35
CA LEU A 15 5.11 5.88 2.26
C LEU A 15 3.82 6.70 2.27
N GLY A 16 3.23 6.93 1.10
CA GLY A 16 2.01 7.73 0.96
C GLY A 16 0.80 7.10 1.64
N PHE A 17 0.70 5.77 1.65
CA PHE A 17 -0.38 5.05 2.33
C PHE A 17 0.07 4.42 3.66
N GLY A 18 1.33 4.06 3.84
CA GLY A 18 1.81 3.49 5.11
C GLY A 18 1.96 4.52 6.23
N LEU A 19 2.53 5.70 5.97
CA LEU A 19 2.77 6.70 7.03
C LEU A 19 1.47 7.24 7.66
N PRO A 20 0.42 7.58 6.88
CA PRO A 20 -0.84 8.03 7.46
C PRO A 20 -1.52 6.98 8.34
N CYS A 21 -1.26 5.67 8.14
CA CYS A 21 -1.83 4.62 8.98
C CYS A 21 -1.52 4.82 10.46
N VAL A 22 -0.28 5.21 10.80
CA VAL A 22 0.12 5.46 12.21
C VAL A 22 -0.76 6.54 12.84
N TRP A 23 -1.01 7.62 12.12
CA TRP A 23 -1.83 8.72 12.60
C TRP A 23 -3.31 8.33 12.72
N VAL A 24 -3.85 7.59 11.77
CA VAL A 24 -5.25 7.12 11.79
C VAL A 24 -5.46 6.12 12.92
N ILE A 25 -4.56 5.14 13.07
CA ILE A 25 -4.59 4.16 14.18
C ILE A 25 -4.59 4.89 15.52
N ARG A 26 -3.70 5.88 15.70
CA ARG A 26 -3.66 6.66 16.95
C ARG A 26 -4.99 7.38 17.22
N ASN A 27 -5.61 8.00 16.21
CA ASN A 27 -6.90 8.66 16.37
C ASN A 27 -8.02 7.68 16.74
N LEU A 28 -8.07 6.51 16.08
CA LEU A 28 -9.04 5.45 16.39
C LEU A 28 -8.87 4.92 17.82
N LEU A 29 -7.63 4.66 18.26
CA LEU A 29 -7.35 4.16 19.60
C LEU A 29 -7.59 5.20 20.70
N THR A 30 -7.50 6.49 20.39
CA THR A 30 -7.80 7.59 21.32
C THR A 30 -9.28 8.00 21.31
N GLY A 31 -10.13 7.29 20.57
CA GLY A 31 -11.58 7.57 20.49
C GLY A 31 -11.93 8.82 19.69
N ARG A 32 -10.99 9.39 18.93
CA ARG A 32 -11.21 10.59 18.11
C ARG A 32 -11.91 10.31 16.77
N GLY A 33 -12.15 9.03 16.47
CA GLY A 33 -12.76 8.59 15.22
C GLY A 33 -11.81 8.64 14.03
N LEU A 34 -12.38 8.54 12.82
CA LEU A 34 -11.61 8.63 11.58
C LEU A 34 -11.26 10.08 11.30
N PRO A 35 -9.98 10.40 11.15
CA PRO A 35 -9.60 11.77 10.86
C PRO A 35 -9.93 12.13 9.42
N ILE A 36 -10.22 13.42 9.21
CA ILE A 36 -10.57 13.95 7.89
C ILE A 36 -9.30 14.36 7.15
N LEU A 37 -9.11 13.84 5.94
CA LEU A 37 -8.04 14.19 5.01
C LEU A 37 -8.66 14.68 3.70
N PHE A 38 -8.33 15.90 3.27
CA PHE A 38 -8.90 16.54 2.06
C PHE A 38 -10.45 16.54 2.02
N GLY A 39 -11.10 16.63 3.18
CA GLY A 39 -12.57 16.62 3.29
C GLY A 39 -13.22 15.23 3.32
N PHE A 40 -12.43 14.15 3.24
CA PHE A 40 -12.91 12.76 3.31
C PHE A 40 -12.38 12.04 4.55
N HIS A 41 -13.12 11.06 5.08
CA HIS A 41 -12.61 10.21 6.16
C HIS A 41 -11.42 9.38 5.64
N ALA A 42 -10.24 9.59 6.24
CA ALA A 42 -9.05 8.86 5.85
C ALA A 42 -9.25 7.36 6.10
N TYR A 43 -9.13 6.54 5.04
CA TYR A 43 -9.38 5.09 5.07
C TYR A 43 -10.83 4.68 5.41
N GLY A 44 -11.76 5.64 5.48
CA GLY A 44 -13.19 5.39 5.73
C GLY A 44 -14.00 5.11 4.48
N GLY A 45 -15.26 4.71 4.65
CA GLY A 45 -16.20 4.41 3.56
C GLY A 45 -16.06 3.01 2.97
N GLY A 46 -15.10 2.21 3.47
CA GLY A 46 -14.89 0.84 3.05
C GLY A 46 -15.57 -0.21 3.96
N PRO A 47 -15.63 -1.48 3.52
CA PRO A 47 -16.19 -2.59 4.28
C PRO A 47 -15.64 -2.77 5.70
N PHE A 48 -14.38 -2.40 5.95
CA PHE A 48 -13.74 -2.57 7.26
C PHE A 48 -14.27 -1.62 8.33
N GLU A 49 -14.95 -0.54 7.95
CA GLU A 49 -15.58 0.38 8.92
C GLU A 49 -16.66 -0.34 9.75
N ARG A 50 -17.27 -1.41 9.20
CA ARG A 50 -18.28 -2.25 9.88
C ARG A 50 -17.74 -3.01 11.09
N TRP A 51 -16.43 -3.20 11.18
CA TRP A 51 -15.79 -3.91 12.30
C TRP A 51 -15.48 -2.99 13.49
N GLY A 52 -15.90 -1.73 13.38
CA GLY A 52 -15.71 -0.71 14.40
C GLY A 52 -14.27 -0.23 14.53
N PRO A 53 -14.01 0.74 15.44
CA PRO A 53 -12.73 1.43 15.51
C PRO A 53 -11.53 0.52 15.79
N ARG A 54 -11.70 -0.49 16.67
CA ARG A 54 -10.63 -1.43 17.03
C ARG A 54 -10.31 -2.40 15.88
N GLY A 55 -11.32 -2.97 15.24
CA GLY A 55 -11.13 -3.86 14.09
C GLY A 55 -10.43 -3.14 12.94
N MET A 56 -10.85 -1.90 12.67
CA MET A 56 -10.24 -1.04 11.67
C MET A 56 -8.79 -0.68 12.01
N ALA A 57 -8.48 -0.39 13.27
CA ALA A 57 -7.11 -0.12 13.71
C ALA A 57 -6.18 -1.34 13.52
N VAL A 58 -6.66 -2.55 13.81
CA VAL A 58 -5.92 -3.80 13.54
C VAL A 58 -5.68 -3.96 12.04
N MET A 59 -6.72 -3.76 11.23
CA MET A 59 -6.61 -3.90 9.77
C MET A 59 -5.65 -2.87 9.16
N LEU A 60 -5.68 -1.63 9.66
CA LEU A 60 -4.73 -0.57 9.27
C LEU A 60 -3.30 -0.91 9.68
N PHE A 61 -3.12 -1.52 10.85
CA PHE A 61 -1.81 -1.97 11.28
C PHE A 61 -1.26 -3.07 10.35
N VAL A 62 -2.08 -4.05 9.99
CA VAL A 62 -1.68 -5.09 9.02
C VAL A 62 -1.37 -4.47 7.65
N PHE A 63 -2.20 -3.53 7.18
CA PHE A 63 -1.94 -2.82 5.92
C PHE A 63 -0.64 -2.00 5.97
N MET A 64 -0.34 -1.36 7.09
CA MET A 64 0.93 -0.66 7.30
C MET A 64 2.13 -1.62 7.19
N LEU A 65 2.01 -2.84 7.72
CA LEU A 65 3.05 -3.87 7.53
C LEU A 65 3.19 -4.25 6.05
N VAL A 66 2.07 -4.42 5.34
CA VAL A 66 2.07 -4.68 3.89
C VAL A 66 2.78 -3.57 3.13
N CYS A 67 2.50 -2.30 3.43
CA CYS A 67 3.22 -1.16 2.87
C CYS A 67 4.72 -1.20 3.20
N GLY A 68 5.10 -1.63 4.41
CA GLY A 68 6.50 -1.86 4.77
C GLY A 68 7.17 -2.89 3.86
N VAL A 69 6.51 -4.02 3.60
CA VAL A 69 7.01 -5.06 2.68
C VAL A 69 7.06 -4.54 1.23
N GLU A 70 6.10 -3.72 0.79
CA GLU A 70 6.16 -3.04 -0.51
C GLU A 70 7.37 -2.09 -0.61
N GLY A 71 7.72 -1.40 0.48
CA GLY A 71 8.92 -0.57 0.56
C GLY A 71 10.21 -1.38 0.37
N VAL A 72 10.29 -2.55 1.01
CA VAL A 72 11.39 -3.51 0.83
C VAL A 72 11.42 -4.04 -0.60
N ALA A 73 10.26 -4.36 -1.18
CA ALA A 73 10.16 -4.78 -2.59
C ALA A 73 10.71 -3.69 -3.52
N GLY A 74 10.37 -2.42 -3.29
CA GLY A 74 10.91 -1.28 -4.02
C GLY A 74 12.43 -1.16 -3.89
N TRP A 75 12.98 -1.42 -2.70
CA TRP A 75 14.44 -1.43 -2.50
C TRP A 75 15.15 -2.54 -3.27
N LEU A 76 14.62 -3.77 -3.23
CA LEU A 76 15.14 -4.89 -3.99
C LEU A 76 15.03 -4.67 -5.51
N LEU A 77 13.91 -4.10 -5.96
CA LEU A 77 13.66 -3.78 -7.35
C LEU A 77 14.59 -2.67 -7.86
N TRP A 78 14.95 -1.71 -6.99
CA TRP A 78 15.93 -0.68 -7.30
C TRP A 78 17.32 -1.26 -7.58
N GLY A 79 17.70 -2.32 -6.83
CA GLY A 79 18.90 -3.12 -7.07
C GLY A 79 18.81 -4.03 -8.31
N GLY A 80 17.64 -4.14 -8.94
CA GLY A 80 17.41 -5.00 -10.10
C GLY A 80 17.22 -6.48 -9.77
N HIS A 81 16.94 -6.82 -8.51
CA HIS A 81 16.72 -8.21 -8.10
C HIS A 81 15.32 -8.70 -8.48
N THR A 82 15.26 -9.88 -9.11
CA THR A 82 14.01 -10.61 -9.41
C THR A 82 13.14 -10.83 -8.17
N ALA A 83 13.75 -11.05 -7.00
CA ALA A 83 13.04 -11.21 -5.72
C ALA A 83 12.12 -10.01 -5.40
N GLY A 84 12.55 -8.78 -5.69
CA GLY A 84 11.73 -7.58 -5.48
C GLY A 84 10.49 -7.56 -6.39
N ALA A 85 10.62 -8.04 -7.63
CA ALA A 85 9.52 -8.13 -8.58
C ALA A 85 8.51 -9.20 -8.17
N VAL A 86 8.99 -10.39 -7.78
CA VAL A 86 8.13 -11.46 -7.26
C VAL A 86 7.39 -11.01 -6.02
N LEU A 87 8.06 -10.34 -5.08
CA LEU A 87 7.45 -9.81 -3.87
C LEU A 87 6.37 -8.76 -4.18
N ALA A 88 6.65 -7.83 -5.10
CA ALA A 88 5.67 -6.82 -5.52
C ALA A 88 4.43 -7.45 -6.18
N LEU A 89 4.59 -8.50 -6.98
CA LEU A 89 3.48 -9.24 -7.59
C LEU A 89 2.70 -10.05 -6.56
N ALA A 90 3.39 -10.72 -5.63
CA ALA A 90 2.76 -11.51 -4.56
C ALA A 90 1.94 -10.63 -3.60
N LEU A 91 2.33 -9.37 -3.42
CA LEU A 91 1.61 -8.40 -2.61
C LEU A 91 0.36 -7.82 -3.29
N LEU A 92 0.20 -7.94 -4.61
CA LEU A 92 -0.98 -7.43 -5.33
C LEU A 92 -2.32 -7.94 -4.77
N PRO A 93 -2.56 -9.26 -4.58
CA PRO A 93 -3.84 -9.74 -4.06
C PRO A 93 -4.10 -9.23 -2.63
N VAL A 94 -3.07 -9.17 -1.80
CA VAL A 94 -3.16 -8.67 -0.43
C VAL A 94 -3.49 -7.17 -0.44
N GLY A 95 -2.75 -6.39 -1.22
CA GLY A 95 -3.00 -4.96 -1.43
C GLY A 95 -4.41 -4.71 -1.95
N ALA A 96 -4.87 -5.46 -2.96
CA ALA A 96 -6.20 -5.33 -3.53
C ALA A 96 -7.31 -5.52 -2.49
N LEU A 97 -7.15 -6.49 -1.58
CA LEU A 97 -8.09 -6.69 -0.47
C LEU A 97 -8.15 -5.46 0.44
N PHE A 98 -7.02 -4.85 0.78
CA PHE A 98 -6.97 -3.64 1.60
C PHE A 98 -7.47 -2.39 0.87
N TRP A 99 -7.17 -2.24 -0.42
CA TRP A 99 -7.66 -1.11 -1.20
C TRP A 99 -9.18 -1.14 -1.31
N TRP A 100 -9.75 -2.33 -1.52
CA TRP A 100 -11.21 -2.51 -1.47
C TRP A 100 -11.75 -2.29 -0.05
N GLY A 101 -11.10 -2.86 0.96
CA GLY A 101 -11.50 -2.79 2.36
C GLY A 101 -11.52 -1.38 2.95
N PHE A 102 -10.63 -0.49 2.48
CA PHE A 102 -10.53 0.92 2.85
C PHE A 102 -11.05 1.88 1.79
N ALA A 103 -11.68 1.38 0.72
CA ALA A 103 -12.20 2.16 -0.40
C ALA A 103 -11.17 3.14 -1.02
N LEU A 104 -9.92 2.69 -1.20
CA LEU A 104 -8.83 3.50 -1.75
C LEU A 104 -8.78 3.40 -3.29
N PRO A 105 -9.06 4.49 -4.04
CA PRO A 105 -9.10 4.43 -5.50
C PRO A 105 -7.72 4.56 -6.17
N ILE A 106 -6.75 5.20 -5.50
CA ILE A 106 -5.43 5.52 -6.08
C ILE A 106 -4.47 4.32 -6.10
N PRO A 107 -4.31 3.53 -5.01
CA PRO A 107 -3.34 2.44 -5.00
C PRO A 107 -3.50 1.39 -6.12
N PRO A 108 -4.71 0.96 -6.52
CA PRO A 108 -4.88 0.05 -7.65
C PRO A 108 -4.30 0.59 -8.96
N LEU A 109 -4.45 1.89 -9.22
CA LEU A 109 -3.91 2.53 -10.44
C LEU A 109 -2.38 2.52 -10.44
N LEU A 110 -1.76 2.89 -9.32
CA LEU A 110 -0.30 2.84 -9.16
C LEU A 110 0.22 1.40 -9.26
N ALA A 111 -0.52 0.45 -8.71
CA ALA A 111 -0.21 -0.97 -8.76
C ALA A 111 -0.25 -1.53 -10.20
N LEU A 112 -1.20 -1.08 -11.03
CA LEU A 112 -1.24 -1.44 -12.45
C LEU A 112 -0.02 -0.92 -13.21
N VAL A 113 0.31 0.37 -13.04
CA VAL A 113 1.44 0.99 -13.72
C VAL A 113 2.76 0.31 -13.34
N ARG A 114 3.03 0.11 -12.04
CA ARG A 114 4.26 -0.57 -11.59
C ARG A 114 4.32 -2.01 -12.09
N THR A 115 3.19 -2.73 -12.12
CA THR A 115 3.14 -4.13 -12.57
C THR A 115 3.44 -4.22 -14.06
N ALA A 116 2.86 -3.34 -14.87
CA ALA A 116 3.18 -3.26 -16.30
C ALA A 116 4.68 -3.00 -16.52
N LEU A 117 5.27 -2.04 -15.79
CA LEU A 117 6.71 -1.74 -15.90
C LEU A 117 7.59 -2.95 -15.51
N ILE A 118 7.22 -3.67 -14.45
CA ILE A 118 7.93 -4.88 -14.00
C ILE A 118 7.84 -5.98 -15.06
N LEU A 119 6.66 -6.27 -15.58
CA LEU A 119 6.44 -7.34 -16.56
C LEU A 119 7.12 -7.04 -17.90
N LEU A 120 7.02 -5.80 -18.39
CA LEU A 120 7.67 -5.38 -19.65
C LEU A 120 9.19 -5.47 -19.59
N ASN A 121 9.77 -5.32 -18.39
CA ASN A 121 11.22 -5.34 -18.20
C ASN A 121 11.69 -6.62 -17.51
N TRP A 122 10.84 -7.63 -17.35
CA TRP A 122 11.12 -8.82 -16.51
C TRP A 122 12.45 -9.49 -16.85
N ARG A 123 12.79 -9.58 -18.15
CA ARG A 123 14.03 -10.22 -18.64
C ARG A 123 15.32 -9.49 -18.27
N ALA A 124 15.24 -8.23 -17.83
CA ALA A 124 16.40 -7.44 -17.43
C ALA A 124 16.66 -7.47 -15.91
N LEU A 125 15.83 -8.19 -15.15
CA LEU A 125 16.06 -8.46 -13.73
C LEU A 125 17.06 -9.62 -13.57
N LYS A 126 17.85 -9.56 -12.50
CA LYS A 126 18.86 -10.56 -12.15
C LYS A 126 18.37 -11.54 -11.10
#